data_AF-A0AAU7X868-F1
#
_entry.id   AF-A0AAU7X868-F1
#
_cell.length_a   1.000
_cell.length_b   1.000
_cell.length_c   1.000
_cell.angle_alpha   90.00
_cell.angle_beta   90.00
_cell.angle_gamma   90.00
#
_symmetry.space_group_name_H-M   'P 1'
#
loop_
_entity.id
_entity.type
_entity.pdbx_description
1 polymer ?
#
loop_
_entity_poly.entity_id
_entity_poly.type
_entity_poly.pdbx_seq_one_letter_code
_entity_poly.pdbx_strand_id
1 'polypeptide(L)'
;MTVILQEIARRIVVTSLTALMSLIGMAFGSALAQDAPKPAAAGAVTIDGWMKICGNDERQKKEICKTGYDLRSEGGQFLASISVSEMAGEARKIVELIMPTGLLLQPGVKVQVDQNKAEDGKFSLCMPEACVAGFVTTEAFLGSLKKGSTLTVTAQGQAANPISFAFPLASFKSANEGKAIDEATLKKRQEAIAQDIQQKQKSIEEQLRAEQHKATQSP
;
A
#
# COMPACT_ATOMS: atom_id res chain seq x y z
N MET A 1 -35.46 -22.36 -43.13
CA MET A 1 -35.15 -23.75 -43.54
C MET A 1 -33.65 -24.05 -43.64
N THR A 2 -32.78 -23.07 -43.36
CA THR A 2 -31.30 -23.18 -43.46
C THR A 2 -30.60 -23.36 -42.12
N VAL A 3 -31.27 -23.11 -40.99
CA VAL A 3 -30.68 -23.21 -39.63
C VAL A 3 -30.75 -24.64 -39.07
N ILE A 4 -31.67 -25.50 -39.55
CA ILE A 4 -31.80 -26.89 -39.09
C ILE A 4 -30.76 -27.82 -39.74
N LEU A 5 -30.23 -27.47 -40.93
CA LEU A 5 -29.20 -28.28 -41.61
C LEU A 5 -27.80 -28.13 -40.98
N GLN A 6 -27.52 -27.02 -40.29
CA GLN A 6 -26.20 -26.73 -39.74
C GLN A 6 -25.92 -27.45 -38.41
N GLU A 7 -26.97 -27.75 -37.64
CA GLU A 7 -26.89 -28.46 -36.35
C GLU A 7 -26.71 -29.98 -36.49
N ILE A 8 -27.10 -30.57 -37.63
CA ILE A 8 -26.99 -32.01 -37.90
C ILE A 8 -25.55 -32.37 -38.31
N ALA A 9 -24.85 -31.50 -39.04
CA ALA A 9 -23.46 -31.73 -39.46
C ALA A 9 -22.46 -31.73 -38.29
N ARG A 10 -22.77 -31.01 -37.20
CA ARG A 10 -21.90 -30.89 -36.02
C ARG A 10 -21.97 -32.10 -35.09
N ARG A 11 -22.98 -32.96 -35.22
CA ARG A 11 -23.17 -34.18 -34.42
C ARG A 11 -22.58 -35.45 -35.06
N ILE A 12 -22.24 -35.41 -36.35
CA ILE A 12 -21.74 -36.58 -37.10
C ILE A 12 -20.22 -36.75 -36.96
N VAL A 13 -19.46 -35.68 -36.69
CA VAL A 13 -17.98 -35.75 -36.55
C VAL A 13 -17.55 -36.31 -35.18
N VAL A 14 -18.44 -36.35 -34.18
CA VAL A 14 -18.09 -36.66 -32.78
C VAL A 14 -18.27 -38.15 -32.41
N THR A 15 -18.79 -39.00 -33.29
CA THR A 15 -19.27 -40.35 -32.89
C THR A 15 -18.58 -41.56 -33.54
N SER A 16 -17.44 -41.41 -34.22
CA SER A 16 -16.81 -42.57 -34.90
C SER A 16 -15.28 -42.57 -34.88
N LEU A 17 -14.67 -42.42 -33.69
CA LEU A 17 -13.29 -42.88 -33.49
C LEU A 17 -13.04 -43.29 -32.02
N THR A 18 -13.76 -44.32 -31.57
CA THR A 18 -13.42 -45.05 -30.33
C THR A 18 -13.44 -46.54 -30.61
N ALA A 19 -12.29 -47.12 -30.94
CA ALA A 19 -11.94 -48.51 -30.62
C ALA A 19 -10.45 -48.78 -30.89
N LEU A 20 -9.78 -49.37 -29.89
CA LEU A 20 -8.40 -49.88 -29.81
C LEU A 20 -7.25 -48.89 -29.52
N MET A 21 -6.98 -48.63 -28.24
CA MET A 21 -5.85 -49.28 -27.55
C MET A 21 -5.97 -49.13 -26.04
N SER A 22 -5.97 -50.26 -25.34
CA SER A 22 -6.06 -50.38 -23.89
C SER A 22 -4.74 -50.07 -23.18
N LEU A 23 -4.86 -49.65 -21.92
CA LEU A 23 -3.91 -49.78 -20.79
C LEU A 23 -2.65 -48.90 -20.80
N ILE A 24 -2.71 -47.79 -20.04
CA ILE A 24 -1.87 -47.51 -18.87
C ILE A 24 -2.65 -46.52 -17.99
N GLY A 25 -3.01 -46.93 -16.78
CA GLY A 25 -3.47 -46.02 -15.74
C GLY A 25 -2.28 -45.37 -15.07
N MET A 26 -2.37 -44.06 -14.81
CA MET A 26 -1.78 -43.40 -13.66
C MET A 26 -2.61 -42.15 -13.37
N ALA A 27 -3.15 -42.11 -12.16
CA ALA A 27 -3.76 -40.94 -11.57
C ALA A 27 -2.69 -39.85 -11.40
N PHE A 28 -2.88 -38.70 -12.06
CA PHE A 28 -2.28 -37.44 -11.61
C PHE A 28 -3.36 -36.36 -11.68
N GLY A 29 -4.00 -36.15 -10.54
CA GLY A 29 -4.70 -34.91 -10.27
C GLY A 29 -3.67 -33.79 -10.22
N SER A 30 -3.60 -32.98 -11.27
CA SER A 30 -2.87 -31.73 -11.23
C SER A 30 -3.80 -30.68 -10.66
N ALA A 31 -3.68 -30.45 -9.35
CA ALA A 31 -4.14 -29.23 -8.73
C ALA A 31 -3.48 -28.06 -9.46
N LEU A 32 -4.28 -27.28 -10.20
CA LEU A 32 -3.87 -25.95 -10.64
C LEU A 32 -3.84 -25.05 -9.41
N ALA A 33 -2.75 -25.13 -8.64
CA ALA A 33 -2.36 -24.03 -7.77
C ALA A 33 -1.92 -22.89 -8.71
N GLN A 34 -2.85 -21.99 -9.01
CA GLN A 34 -2.52 -20.68 -9.56
C GLN A 34 -1.77 -19.92 -8.46
N ASP A 35 -0.45 -20.07 -8.40
CA ASP A 35 0.40 -19.04 -7.81
C ASP A 35 0.26 -17.80 -8.70
N ALA A 36 -0.70 -16.96 -8.33
CA ALA A 36 -0.77 -15.61 -8.85
C ALA A 36 0.58 -14.93 -8.55
N PRO A 37 1.18 -14.19 -9.50
CA PRO A 37 2.40 -13.47 -9.22
C PRO A 37 2.09 -12.48 -8.10
N LYS A 38 2.63 -12.74 -6.91
CA LYS A 38 2.74 -11.73 -5.85
C LYS A 38 3.40 -10.52 -6.51
N PRO A 39 2.81 -9.32 -6.46
CA PRO A 39 3.48 -8.16 -7.02
C PRO A 39 4.85 -8.07 -6.35
N ALA A 40 5.91 -8.16 -7.15
CA ALA A 40 7.24 -7.82 -6.69
C ALA A 40 7.13 -6.38 -6.20
N ALA A 41 7.20 -6.20 -4.88
CA ALA A 41 7.28 -4.90 -4.28
C ALA A 41 8.60 -4.27 -4.76
N ALA A 42 8.53 -3.53 -5.86
CA ALA A 42 9.61 -2.66 -6.31
C ALA A 42 9.87 -1.67 -5.17
N GLY A 43 10.96 -1.88 -4.42
CA GLY A 43 11.51 -0.92 -3.47
C GLY A 43 10.52 -0.26 -2.52
N ALA A 44 9.62 -1.03 -1.89
CA ALA A 44 8.83 -0.49 -0.78
C ALA A 44 9.77 -0.19 0.39
N VAL A 45 10.27 1.05 0.43
CA VAL A 45 11.04 1.54 1.56
C VAL A 45 10.12 1.54 2.77
N THR A 46 10.31 0.59 3.68
CA THR A 46 9.77 0.70 5.03
C THR A 46 10.57 1.80 5.71
N ILE A 47 9.98 2.99 5.75
CA ILE A 47 10.54 4.07 6.56
C ILE A 47 9.88 3.96 7.91
N ASP A 48 10.55 3.26 8.80
CA ASP A 48 10.10 3.07 10.16
C ASP A 48 10.29 4.39 10.92
N GLY A 49 9.19 5.12 11.13
CA GLY A 49 9.21 6.37 11.90
C GLY A 49 8.68 7.59 11.17
N TRP A 50 8.54 8.67 11.92
CA TRP A 50 8.15 9.96 11.39
C TRP A 50 9.28 10.59 10.58
N MET A 51 8.93 11.23 9.47
CA MET A 51 9.87 11.95 8.63
C MET A 51 9.32 13.31 8.26
N LYS A 52 10.23 14.28 8.11
CA LYS A 52 9.91 15.59 7.56
C LYS A 52 10.52 15.76 6.18
N ILE A 53 9.71 16.22 5.25
CA ILE A 53 10.10 16.58 3.88
C ILE A 53 9.63 18.01 3.67
N CYS A 54 10.51 18.90 3.22
CA CYS A 54 10.16 20.27 2.89
C CYS A 54 10.40 20.53 1.41
N GLY A 55 9.60 21.41 0.84
CA GLY A 55 9.74 21.87 -0.53
C GLY A 55 9.13 23.25 -0.70
N ASN A 56 9.54 23.95 -1.76
CA ASN A 56 9.00 25.27 -2.08
C ASN A 56 7.71 25.11 -2.90
N ASP A 57 6.63 25.74 -2.46
CA ASP A 57 5.42 25.85 -3.25
C ASP A 57 5.54 27.03 -4.22
N GLU A 58 5.56 26.73 -5.52
CA GLU A 58 5.75 27.75 -6.57
C GLU A 58 4.60 28.76 -6.63
N ARG A 59 3.39 28.37 -6.23
CA ARG A 59 2.20 29.24 -6.30
C ARG A 59 2.18 30.23 -5.14
N GLN A 60 2.54 29.76 -3.95
CA GLN A 60 2.53 30.56 -2.72
C GLN A 60 3.88 31.22 -2.43
N LYS A 61 4.95 30.82 -3.13
CA LYS A 61 6.34 31.25 -2.89
C LYS A 61 6.78 31.07 -1.43
N LYS A 62 6.27 30.01 -0.79
CA LYS A 62 6.52 29.66 0.61
C LYS A 62 7.04 28.23 0.70
N GLU A 63 7.89 27.99 1.68
CA GLU A 63 8.27 26.62 2.04
C GLU A 63 7.09 25.92 2.71
N ILE A 64 6.79 24.70 2.26
CA ILE A 64 5.85 23.79 2.88
C ILE A 64 6.64 22.59 3.38
N CYS A 65 6.51 22.31 4.66
CA CYS A 65 7.04 21.11 5.29
C CYS A 65 5.92 20.14 5.62
N LYS A 66 6.06 18.89 5.19
CA LYS A 66 5.20 17.78 5.57
C LYS A 66 5.94 16.87 6.53
N THR A 67 5.38 16.63 7.71
CA THR A 67 5.85 15.58 8.63
C THR A 67 4.87 14.41 8.62
N GLY A 68 5.29 13.23 8.19
CA GLY A 68 4.39 12.09 8.02
C GLY A 68 4.93 10.75 8.48
N TYR A 69 4.02 9.79 8.58
CA TYR A 69 4.26 8.41 9.00
C TYR A 69 3.38 7.46 8.18
N ASP A 70 4.00 6.42 7.63
CA ASP A 70 3.31 5.33 6.95
C ASP A 70 3.19 4.13 7.88
N LEU A 71 1.95 3.80 8.25
CA LEU A 71 1.64 2.60 9.00
C LEU A 71 1.64 1.39 8.08
N ARG A 72 2.45 0.39 8.42
CA ARG A 72 2.58 -0.87 7.69
C ARG A 72 2.35 -2.07 8.62
N SER A 73 1.91 -3.18 8.05
CA SER A 73 1.87 -4.46 8.77
C SER A 73 3.29 -5.02 8.98
N GLU A 74 3.41 -6.06 9.81
CA GLU A 74 4.69 -6.78 9.99
C GLU A 74 5.24 -7.34 8.66
N GLY A 75 4.35 -7.67 7.71
CA GLY A 75 4.72 -8.09 6.34
C GLY A 75 5.03 -6.94 5.37
N GLY A 76 5.06 -5.69 5.84
CA GLY A 76 5.38 -4.49 5.05
C GLY A 76 4.23 -3.93 4.22
N GLN A 77 3.02 -4.48 4.32
CA GLN A 77 1.84 -4.00 3.60
C GLN A 77 1.41 -2.63 4.15
N PHE A 78 1.16 -1.66 3.27
CA PHE A 78 0.61 -0.36 3.65
C PHE A 78 -0.79 -0.50 4.26
N LEU A 79 -1.00 0.12 5.43
CA LEU A 79 -2.26 0.11 6.16
C LEU A 79 -2.91 1.48 6.17
N ALA A 80 -2.16 2.54 6.45
CA ALA A 80 -2.62 3.93 6.43
C ALA A 80 -1.42 4.88 6.47
N SER A 81 -1.62 6.15 6.09
CA SER A 81 -0.64 7.22 6.26
C SER A 81 -1.28 8.40 6.95
N ILE A 82 -0.46 9.14 7.69
CA ILE A 82 -0.80 10.47 8.19
C ILE A 82 0.32 11.44 7.88
N SER A 83 -0.03 12.67 7.52
CA SER A 83 0.91 13.78 7.45
C SER A 83 0.35 15.06 8.03
N VAL A 84 1.25 15.86 8.61
CA VAL A 84 1.00 17.24 9.05
C VAL A 84 1.75 18.17 8.12
N SER A 85 1.03 19.03 7.42
CA SER A 85 1.58 20.06 6.55
C SER A 85 1.62 21.40 7.26
N GLU A 86 2.79 22.02 7.28
CA GLU A 86 3.09 23.33 7.86
C GLU A 86 3.65 24.24 6.77
N MET A 87 3.04 25.41 6.59
CA MET A 87 3.49 26.41 5.62
C MET A 87 4.18 27.56 6.35
N ALA A 88 5.34 27.99 5.85
CA ALA A 88 6.11 29.06 6.46
C ALA A 88 5.27 30.34 6.62
N GLY A 89 5.24 30.88 7.84
CA GLY A 89 4.49 32.10 8.17
C GLY A 89 2.96 31.94 8.22
N GLU A 90 2.42 30.72 8.16
CA GLU A 90 0.99 30.45 8.35
C GLU A 90 0.72 29.73 9.67
N ALA A 91 -0.24 30.24 10.44
CA ALA A 91 -0.67 29.58 11.68
C ALA A 91 -1.48 28.30 11.42
N ARG A 92 -2.17 28.24 10.26
CA ARG A 92 -2.98 27.09 9.88
C ARG A 92 -2.08 25.92 9.50
N LYS A 93 -2.41 24.75 10.03
CA LYS A 93 -1.77 23.48 9.68
C LYS A 93 -2.82 22.54 9.14
N ILE A 94 -2.43 21.61 8.29
CA ILE A 94 -3.36 20.65 7.70
C ILE A 94 -2.90 19.25 8.08
N VAL A 95 -3.81 18.48 8.67
CA VAL A 95 -3.64 17.03 8.82
C VAL A 95 -4.29 16.35 7.64
N GLU A 96 -3.54 15.48 6.97
CA GLU A 96 -4.00 14.65 5.86
C GLU A 96 -3.80 13.18 6.21
N LEU A 97 -4.81 12.39 5.91
CA LEU A 97 -4.90 10.96 6.18
C LEU A 97 -5.15 10.24 4.87
N ILE A 98 -4.38 9.18 4.63
CA ILE A 98 -4.58 8.26 3.50
C ILE A 98 -4.90 6.90 4.10
N MET A 99 -6.07 6.35 3.78
CA MET A 99 -6.57 5.09 4.32
C MET A 99 -7.04 4.17 3.20
N PRO A 100 -7.20 2.86 3.46
CA PRO A 100 -7.74 1.93 2.50
C PRO A 100 -9.19 2.26 2.16
N THR A 101 -9.67 1.71 1.05
CA THR A 101 -11.07 1.81 0.63
C THR A 101 -11.98 0.91 1.48
N GLY A 102 -13.29 0.98 1.25
CA GLY A 102 -14.27 0.22 2.04
C GLY A 102 -14.69 0.90 3.35
N LEU A 103 -14.37 2.20 3.49
CA LEU A 103 -14.81 3.04 4.60
C LEU A 103 -16.07 3.83 4.21
N LEU A 104 -16.94 4.08 5.19
CA LEU A 104 -18.06 4.99 5.05
C LEU A 104 -17.57 6.44 5.07
N LEU A 105 -17.98 7.23 4.07
CA LEU A 105 -17.57 8.63 3.93
C LEU A 105 -18.23 9.56 4.98
N GLN A 106 -19.37 9.16 5.53
CA GLN A 106 -20.04 9.85 6.63
C GLN A 106 -20.09 8.89 7.82
N PRO A 107 -19.79 9.35 9.04
CA PRO A 107 -19.64 10.77 9.46
C PRO A 107 -18.27 11.41 9.19
N GLY A 108 -17.30 10.64 8.67
CA GLY A 108 -15.91 11.08 8.53
C GLY A 108 -14.99 10.24 9.42
N VAL A 109 -13.93 10.86 9.93
CA VAL A 109 -12.96 10.20 10.81
C VAL A 109 -12.78 10.95 12.12
N LYS A 110 -12.57 10.20 13.20
CA LYS A 110 -12.19 10.74 14.50
C LYS A 110 -10.69 10.58 14.70
N VAL A 111 -10.02 11.66 15.10
CA VAL A 111 -8.57 11.69 15.24
C VAL A 111 -8.23 12.11 16.67
N GLN A 112 -7.58 11.22 17.43
CA GLN A 112 -7.39 11.39 18.86
C GLN A 112 -5.95 11.12 19.27
N VAL A 113 -5.33 12.03 20.01
CA VAL A 113 -4.04 11.80 20.67
C VAL A 113 -4.27 11.31 22.08
N ASP A 114 -3.81 10.10 22.39
CA ASP A 114 -4.01 9.42 23.67
C ASP A 114 -5.49 9.46 24.11
N GLN A 115 -5.79 10.11 25.24
CA GLN A 115 -7.14 10.28 25.78
C GLN A 115 -7.65 11.73 25.64
N ASN A 116 -6.99 12.56 24.84
CA ASN A 116 -7.40 13.94 24.61
C ASN A 116 -8.72 14.01 23.83
N LYS A 117 -9.29 15.21 23.72
CA LYS A 117 -10.45 15.44 22.85
C LYS A 117 -10.11 15.06 21.40
N ALA A 118 -11.00 14.29 20.76
CA ALA A 118 -10.86 13.93 19.36
C ALA A 118 -11.21 15.11 18.44
N GLU A 119 -10.46 15.24 17.36
CA GLU A 119 -10.75 16.12 16.22
C GLU A 119 -11.54 15.37 15.16
N ASP A 120 -12.38 16.11 14.43
CA ASP A 120 -13.21 15.59 13.34
C ASP A 120 -12.57 15.86 11.97
N GLY A 121 -12.17 14.79 11.29
CA GLY A 121 -11.71 14.81 9.91
C GLY A 121 -12.82 14.50 8.93
N LYS A 122 -12.78 15.13 7.77
CA LYS A 122 -13.73 14.88 6.67
C LYS A 122 -13.00 14.25 5.49
N PHE A 123 -13.66 13.32 4.80
CA PHE A 123 -13.17 12.81 3.54
C PHE A 123 -13.24 13.90 2.47
N SER A 124 -12.13 14.12 1.78
CA SER A 124 -12.06 15.01 0.62
C SER A 124 -12.32 14.25 -0.68
N LEU A 125 -11.82 13.01 -0.76
CA LEU A 125 -11.93 12.16 -1.93
C LEU A 125 -11.78 10.70 -1.51
N CYS A 126 -12.50 9.79 -2.15
CA CYS A 126 -12.14 8.38 -2.12
C CYS A 126 -12.08 7.81 -3.54
N MET A 127 -10.89 7.34 -3.90
CA MET A 127 -10.56 6.73 -5.18
C MET A 127 -10.41 5.22 -4.98
N PRO A 128 -10.40 4.41 -6.06
CA PRO A 128 -10.22 2.96 -5.96
C PRO A 128 -8.95 2.52 -5.21
N GLU A 129 -7.89 3.33 -5.23
CA GLU A 129 -6.64 3.05 -4.54
C GLU A 129 -6.68 3.40 -3.04
N ALA A 130 -7.33 4.51 -2.66
CA ALA A 130 -7.31 5.02 -1.29
C ALA A 130 -8.41 6.07 -1.05
N CYS A 131 -8.81 6.19 0.22
CA CYS A 131 -9.57 7.33 0.70
C CYS A 131 -8.67 8.38 1.36
N VAL A 132 -8.89 9.65 1.04
CA VAL A 132 -8.21 10.80 1.63
C VAL A 132 -9.15 11.55 2.54
N ALA A 133 -8.72 11.80 3.77
CA ALA A 133 -9.43 12.63 4.74
C ALA A 133 -8.49 13.63 5.37
N GLY A 134 -9.04 14.70 5.94
CA GLY A 134 -8.21 15.67 6.64
C GLY A 134 -9.02 16.71 7.39
N PHE A 135 -8.28 17.55 8.09
CA PHE A 135 -8.83 18.70 8.81
C PHE A 135 -7.75 19.77 8.98
N VAL A 136 -8.21 21.01 9.09
CA VAL A 136 -7.35 22.12 9.52
C VAL A 136 -7.17 22.01 11.02
N THR A 137 -5.92 22.07 11.47
CA THR A 137 -5.55 21.88 12.86
C THR A 137 -4.86 23.11 13.45
N THR A 138 -4.69 23.09 14.78
CA THR A 138 -4.15 24.19 15.58
C THR A 138 -2.75 23.85 16.13
N GLU A 139 -2.05 24.88 16.64
CA GLU A 139 -0.82 24.69 17.43
C GLU A 139 -1.03 23.77 18.63
N ALA A 140 -2.21 23.82 19.26
CA ALA A 140 -2.51 23.00 20.43
C ALA A 140 -2.52 21.51 20.07
N PHE A 141 -3.15 21.15 18.95
CA PHE A 141 -3.15 19.76 18.47
C PHE A 141 -1.74 19.31 18.06
N LEU A 142 -0.97 20.16 17.36
CA LEU A 142 0.42 19.84 17.04
C LEU A 142 1.27 19.65 18.31
N GLY A 143 1.05 20.49 19.33
CA GLY A 143 1.66 20.33 20.64
C GLY A 143 1.30 19.02 21.32
N SER A 144 0.07 18.53 21.12
CA SER A 144 -0.35 17.21 21.59
C SER A 144 0.38 16.08 20.87
N LEU A 145 0.57 16.16 19.54
CA LEU A 145 1.35 15.17 18.78
C LEU A 145 2.81 15.08 19.27
N LYS A 146 3.40 16.21 19.65
CA LYS A 146 4.79 16.28 20.14
C LYS A 146 4.99 15.69 21.54
N LYS A 147 3.93 15.63 22.35
CA LYS A 147 3.99 15.20 23.76
C LYS A 147 3.30 13.85 24.01
N GLY A 148 2.39 13.48 23.12
CA GLY A 148 1.59 12.27 23.24
C GLY A 148 2.36 11.01 22.91
N SER A 149 1.73 9.87 23.19
CA SER A 149 2.34 8.55 22.98
C SER A 149 1.79 7.88 21.72
N THR A 150 0.47 7.96 21.52
CA THR A 150 -0.21 7.30 20.41
C THR A 150 -1.26 8.23 19.81
N LEU A 151 -1.27 8.32 18.48
CA LEU A 151 -2.35 8.93 17.72
C LEU A 151 -3.25 7.83 17.16
N THR A 152 -4.55 7.89 17.45
CA THR A 152 -5.55 6.96 16.93
C THR A 152 -6.47 7.65 15.94
N VAL A 153 -6.61 7.06 14.76
CA VAL A 153 -7.56 7.49 13.73
C VAL A 153 -8.63 6.42 13.61
N THR A 154 -9.89 6.79 13.77
CA THR A 154 -11.02 5.87 13.70
C THR A 154 -11.98 6.28 12.59
N ALA A 155 -12.25 5.35 11.68
CA ALA A 155 -13.24 5.45 10.62
C ALA A 155 -14.31 4.36 10.79
N GLN A 156 -15.39 4.42 10.02
CA GLN A 156 -16.39 3.33 9.98
C GLN A 156 -16.21 2.49 8.71
N GLY A 157 -16.19 1.17 8.84
CA GLY A 157 -16.29 0.25 7.70
C GLY A 157 -17.72 0.19 7.14
N GLN A 158 -17.91 -0.48 6.00
CA GLN A 158 -19.24 -0.57 5.36
C GLN A 158 -20.34 -1.18 6.24
N ALA A 159 -19.98 -2.04 7.20
CA ALA A 159 -20.91 -2.61 8.17
C ALA A 159 -21.13 -1.70 9.40
N ALA A 160 -20.74 -0.42 9.31
CA ALA A 160 -20.77 0.57 10.38
C ALA A 160 -19.94 0.20 11.65
N ASN A 161 -19.04 -0.78 11.54
CA ASN A 161 -18.11 -1.14 12.60
C ASN A 161 -16.92 -0.16 12.61
N PRO A 162 -16.35 0.16 13.79
CA PRO A 162 -15.17 1.00 13.87
C PRO A 162 -13.93 0.28 13.32
N ILE A 163 -13.12 1.02 12.57
CA ILE A 163 -11.81 0.62 12.08
C ILE A 163 -10.82 1.66 12.58
N SER A 164 -9.85 1.22 13.39
CA SER A 164 -8.88 2.11 14.04
C SER A 164 -7.46 1.85 13.56
N PHE A 165 -6.74 2.94 13.28
CA PHE A 165 -5.32 2.95 12.94
C PHE A 165 -4.56 3.68 14.04
N ALA A 166 -3.55 3.04 14.62
CA ALA A 166 -2.74 3.60 15.69
C ALA A 166 -1.34 3.93 15.18
N PHE A 167 -0.92 5.18 15.39
CA PHE A 167 0.37 5.70 14.97
C PHE A 167 1.20 6.05 16.22
N PRO A 168 2.39 5.46 16.41
CA PRO A 168 3.25 5.79 17.54
C PRO A 168 3.82 7.20 17.39
N LEU A 169 3.81 8.02 18.44
CA LEU A 169 4.26 9.41 18.41
C LEU A 169 5.69 9.63 18.92
N ALA A 170 6.38 8.57 19.36
CA ALA A 170 7.70 8.64 19.99
C ALA A 170 8.75 9.45 19.19
N SER A 171 8.75 9.34 17.86
CA SER A 171 9.68 10.08 16.98
C SER A 171 9.07 11.32 16.31
N PHE A 172 7.78 11.62 16.55
CA PHE A 172 7.07 12.74 15.90
C PHE A 172 7.78 14.07 16.16
N LYS A 173 8.02 14.40 17.43
CA LYS A 173 8.63 15.67 17.82
C LYS A 173 9.99 15.89 17.17
N SER A 174 10.84 14.85 17.21
CA SER A 174 12.19 14.89 16.63
C SER A 174 12.13 15.11 15.11
N ALA A 175 11.25 14.39 14.41
CA ALA A 175 11.08 14.55 12.97
C ALA A 175 10.51 15.93 12.61
N ASN A 176 9.49 16.39 13.33
CA ASN A 176 8.80 17.64 13.05
C ASN A 176 9.68 18.88 13.27
N GLU A 177 10.48 18.88 14.34
CA GLU A 177 11.38 19.99 14.69
C GLU A 177 12.77 19.85 14.04
N GLY A 178 13.11 18.64 13.58
CA GLY A 178 14.36 18.34 12.92
C GLY A 178 14.47 18.93 11.51
N LYS A 179 15.64 18.73 10.91
CA LYS A 179 15.87 19.04 9.50
C LYS A 179 15.03 18.10 8.63
N ALA A 180 14.52 18.63 7.53
CA ALA A 180 13.95 17.78 6.49
C ALA A 180 15.00 16.80 5.98
N ILE A 181 14.55 15.66 5.45
CA ILE A 181 15.43 14.78 4.69
C ILE A 181 16.02 15.59 3.55
N ASP A 182 17.33 15.80 3.58
CA ASP A 182 18.02 16.57 2.55
C ASP A 182 18.03 15.79 1.22
N GLU A 183 18.14 16.54 0.12
CA GLU A 183 18.14 16.00 -1.24
C GLU A 183 19.25 14.97 -1.46
N ALA A 184 20.40 15.14 -0.79
CA ALA A 184 21.51 14.19 -0.86
C ALA A 184 21.16 12.84 -0.20
N THR A 185 20.44 12.86 0.91
CA THR A 185 19.94 11.67 1.61
C THR A 185 18.87 10.97 0.78
N LEU A 186 17.94 11.71 0.17
CA LEU A 186 16.96 11.16 -0.78
C LEU A 186 17.64 10.49 -1.98
N LYS A 187 18.60 11.17 -2.62
CA LYS A 187 19.35 10.63 -3.76
C LYS A 187 20.15 9.38 -3.40
N LYS A 188 20.90 9.41 -2.31
CA LYS A 188 21.66 8.26 -1.81
C LYS A 188 20.74 7.06 -1.51
N ARG A 189 19.54 7.33 -0.99
CA ARG A 189 18.54 6.30 -0.71
C ARG A 189 17.93 5.74 -2.00
N GLN A 190 17.67 6.55 -3.01
CA GLN A 190 17.24 6.11 -4.35
C GLN A 190 18.29 5.22 -5.02
N GLU A 191 19.57 5.59 -4.94
CA GLU A 191 20.68 4.80 -5.47
C GLU A 191 20.80 3.45 -4.77
N ALA A 192 20.66 3.41 -3.44
CA ALA A 192 20.66 2.17 -2.67
C ALA A 192 19.51 1.23 -3.07
N ILE A 193 18.32 1.77 -3.35
CA ILE A 193 17.16 1.00 -3.84
C ILE A 193 17.44 0.43 -5.23
N ALA A 194 18.02 1.23 -6.13
CA ALA A 194 18.36 0.76 -7.47
C ALA A 194 19.37 -0.40 -7.43
N GLN A 195 20.35 -0.33 -6.53
CA GLN A 195 21.33 -1.39 -6.32
C GLN A 195 20.70 -2.66 -5.73
N ASP A 196 19.83 -2.53 -4.73
CA ASP A 196 19.12 -3.67 -4.13
C ASP A 196 18.24 -4.39 -5.17
N ILE A 197 17.52 -3.63 -6.01
CA ILE A 197 16.72 -4.18 -7.12
C ILE A 197 17.61 -4.95 -8.10
N GLN A 198 18.75 -4.38 -8.52
CA GLN A 198 19.68 -5.07 -9.42
C GLN A 198 20.26 -6.35 -8.80
N GLN A 199 20.60 -6.31 -7.51
CA GLN A 199 21.14 -7.46 -6.81
C GLN A 199 20.12 -8.59 -6.70
N LYS A 200 18.86 -8.26 -6.37
CA LYS A 200 17.77 -9.23 -6.32
C LYS A 200 17.46 -9.82 -7.70
N GLN A 201 17.50 -9.02 -8.77
CA GLN A 201 17.32 -9.53 -10.13
C GLN A 201 18.36 -10.59 -10.51
N LYS A 202 19.64 -10.35 -10.20
CA LYS A 202 20.71 -11.32 -10.44
C LYS A 202 20.56 -12.59 -9.60
N SER A 203 20.24 -12.43 -8.31
CA SER A 203 20.01 -13.57 -7.43
C SER A 203 18.85 -14.44 -7.89
N ILE A 204 17.76 -13.85 -8.38
CA ILE A 204 16.62 -14.59 -8.93
C ILE A 204 17.04 -15.30 -10.24
N GLU A 205 17.81 -14.65 -11.11
CA GLU A 205 18.31 -15.27 -12.34
C GLU A 205 19.20 -16.49 -12.06
N GLU A 206 20.11 -16.38 -11.09
CA GLU A 206 20.98 -17.49 -10.68
C GLU A 206 20.18 -18.64 -10.04
N GLN A 207 19.18 -18.32 -9.21
CA GLN A 207 18.27 -19.32 -8.62
C GLN A 207 17.49 -20.07 -9.70
N LEU A 208 16.91 -19.36 -10.66
CA LEU A 208 16.17 -19.96 -11.78
C LEU A 208 17.06 -20.88 -12.62
N ARG A 209 18.30 -20.46 -12.91
CA ARG A 209 19.27 -21.32 -13.63
C ARG A 209 19.62 -22.57 -12.84
N ALA A 210 19.85 -22.45 -11.53
CA ALA A 210 20.15 -23.59 -10.67
C ALA A 210 18.99 -24.60 -10.59
N GLU A 211 17.75 -24.11 -10.49
CA GLU A 211 16.54 -24.95 -10.52
C GLU A 211 16.36 -25.64 -11.88
N GLN A 212 16.59 -24.94 -12.99
CA GLN A 212 16.56 -25.53 -14.33
C GLN A 212 17.61 -26.63 -14.50
N HIS A 213 18.83 -26.43 -14.01
CA HIS A 213 19.87 -27.46 -14.03
C HIS A 213 19.48 -28.68 -13.19
N LYS A 214 18.88 -28.48 -12.01
CA LYS A 214 18.40 -29.57 -11.14
C LYS A 214 17.22 -30.34 -11.74
N ALA A 215 16.32 -29.66 -12.44
CA ALA A 215 15.19 -30.28 -13.14
C ALA A 215 15.64 -31.07 -14.38
N THR A 216 16.70 -30.63 -15.06
CA THR A 216 17.25 -31.31 -16.25
C THR A 216 18.17 -32.50 -15.89
N GLN A 217 18.67 -32.56 -14.64
CA GLN A 217 19.56 -33.62 -14.14
C GLN A 217 18.88 -34.62 -13.20
N SER A 218 17.59 -34.48 -12.91
CA SER A 218 16.83 -35.50 -12.18
C SER A 218 16.51 -36.66 -13.13
N PRO A 219 16.96 -37.90 -12.85
CA PRO A 219 16.77 -39.07 -13.70
C PRO A 219 15.33 -39.60 -13.71
#